data_AF-A0A9D2J3T6-F1
#
_entry.id   AF-A0A9D2J3T6-F1
#
_cell.length_a   1.000
_cell.length_b   1.000
_cell.length_c   1.000
_cell.angle_alpha   90.00
_cell.angle_beta   90.00
_cell.angle_gamma   90.00
#
_symmetry.space_group_name_H-M   'P 1'
#
loop_
_entity.id
_entity.type
_entity.pdbx_description
1 polymer ?
#
loop_
_entity_poly.entity_id
_entity_poly.type
_entity_poly.pdbx_seq_one_letter_code
_entity_poly.pdbx_strand_id
1 'polypeptide(L)'
;MRKYLGLGVGLIASVALVAACGGGSGDSDTEPTAETQETTGGGAEGAELVVWSDAERAEAIENAATQFEEDTGATVTVVQKNFEDLRADFLAQVPTGEGPDLTVGAHDWLGEFVESGVVNTVDLGDRAGDFEQVTLDAFTYDGQLYALPYAQEAVALIQNTELVGEEAPATWDEMIQMAEDAGFEERPFILYTNGSEGDQYTSYAFQTSFGAPIFEQAEDGSYTTEVGLGGEGGQAYAQWLYDNGSAGTGIFTDTIDYDIGNELFATGESPFIVQGPWTIPTYTDAGIDVAVGPIPSAGDETAAPFVGVQGFYLSAQSANALLANEFLTGYMASDEAQQALYDADPRIPALTSVAESVADDPIMAGFLSSAQNGVPMPNIPEMGAVWDFWNPVQIALINGEDPESVWPEMVASIESAIAE
;
A
#
# COMPACT_ATOMS: atom_id res chain seq x y z
N MET A 1 18.35 45.74 48.40
CA MET A 1 18.90 45.12 49.63
C MET A 1 19.88 44.03 49.22
N ARG A 2 21.12 44.10 49.73
CA ARG A 2 22.23 43.14 49.54
C ARG A 2 21.88 41.79 50.19
N LYS A 3 22.33 40.64 49.68
CA LYS A 3 23.62 39.93 49.90
C LYS A 3 23.60 38.69 48.98
N TYR A 4 24.56 38.36 48.09
CA TYR A 4 26.01 38.03 48.17
C TYR A 4 26.39 36.69 48.85
N LEU A 5 27.38 36.04 48.20
CA LEU A 5 28.23 34.88 48.51
C LEU A 5 27.70 33.50 48.05
N GLY A 6 28.45 32.66 47.32
CA GLY A 6 29.86 32.61 46.84
C GLY A 6 30.10 31.15 46.35
N LEU A 7 30.77 30.82 45.24
CA LEU A 7 32.17 31.01 44.80
C LEU A 7 32.88 29.63 44.67
N GLY A 8 33.55 29.40 43.53
CA GLY A 8 34.47 28.28 43.24
C GLY A 8 34.17 27.63 41.88
N VAL A 9 34.70 28.07 40.73
CA VAL A 9 36.10 28.13 40.22
C VAL A 9 36.82 26.78 40.23
N GLY A 10 37.06 26.25 39.02
CA GLY A 10 37.96 25.14 38.74
C GLY A 10 38.19 24.99 37.23
N LEU A 11 39.12 25.78 36.71
CA LEU A 11 39.55 25.86 35.31
C LEU A 11 40.89 25.12 35.19
N ILE A 12 41.00 24.05 34.39
CA ILE A 12 42.30 23.52 33.92
C ILE A 12 42.21 23.14 32.44
N ALA A 13 43.21 23.64 31.73
CA ALA A 13 43.39 23.66 30.29
C ALA A 13 43.97 22.34 29.71
N SER A 14 43.61 22.15 28.43
CA SER A 14 44.27 21.45 27.33
C SER A 14 45.77 21.16 27.42
N VAL A 15 46.18 19.96 26.97
CA VAL A 15 47.39 19.77 26.13
C VAL A 15 47.17 18.62 25.13
N ALA A 16 47.16 18.96 23.85
CA ALA A 16 47.38 18.03 22.75
C ALA A 16 48.89 17.72 22.64
N LEU A 17 49.24 16.45 22.43
CA LEU A 17 50.62 16.04 22.13
C LEU A 17 50.64 15.35 20.76
N VAL A 18 51.05 16.14 19.76
CA VAL A 18 51.60 15.67 18.50
C VAL A 18 53.05 15.24 18.80
N ALA A 19 53.40 14.01 18.44
CA ALA A 19 54.79 13.56 18.37
C ALA A 19 55.06 13.02 16.96
N ALA A 20 55.93 13.73 16.24
CA ALA A 20 56.42 13.37 14.92
C ALA A 20 57.90 12.95 14.99
N CYS A 21 58.19 11.87 14.27
CA CYS A 21 59.42 11.49 13.54
C CYS A 21 60.73 11.09 14.26
N GLY A 22 61.25 9.95 13.77
CA GLY A 22 62.67 9.55 13.70
C GLY A 22 62.91 8.20 14.36
N GLY A 23 63.37 7.11 13.74
CA GLY A 23 63.89 6.78 12.40
C GLY A 23 64.70 5.48 12.55
N GLY A 24 64.72 4.58 11.55
CA GLY A 24 65.60 3.40 11.60
C GLY A 24 65.19 2.21 10.73
N SER A 25 65.78 2.19 9.53
CA SER A 25 65.83 1.19 8.45
C SER A 25 65.76 -0.31 8.79
N GLY A 26 65.10 -1.09 7.91
CA GLY A 26 65.23 -2.55 7.84
C GLY A 26 64.27 -3.24 6.86
N ASP A 27 64.63 -3.22 5.57
CA ASP A 27 64.50 -4.27 4.52
C ASP A 27 63.30 -5.25 4.53
N SER A 28 62.43 -5.16 3.53
CA SER A 28 61.99 -6.29 2.65
C SER A 28 60.87 -5.84 1.70
N ASP A 29 61.23 -5.67 0.43
CA ASP A 29 60.27 -5.57 -0.68
C ASP A 29 59.47 -6.88 -0.77
N THR A 30 58.18 -6.82 -0.50
CA THR A 30 57.21 -7.86 -0.85
C THR A 30 56.06 -7.18 -1.58
N GLU A 31 55.93 -7.43 -2.88
CA GLU A 31 54.73 -7.07 -3.66
C GLU A 31 53.49 -7.71 -3.01
N PRO A 32 52.36 -7.00 -2.83
CA PRO A 32 51.12 -7.68 -2.49
C PRO A 32 50.58 -8.32 -3.77
N THR A 33 50.71 -9.65 -3.84
CA THR A 33 49.83 -10.48 -4.68
C THR A 33 48.38 -10.14 -4.34
N ALA A 34 47.63 -9.73 -5.36
CA ALA A 34 46.18 -9.64 -5.28
C ALA A 34 45.63 -11.04 -5.02
N GLU A 35 45.22 -11.30 -3.78
CA GLU A 35 44.34 -12.42 -3.47
C GLU A 35 42.95 -12.07 -3.99
N THR A 36 42.55 -12.74 -5.06
CA THR A 36 41.15 -13.01 -5.36
C THR A 36 40.51 -13.62 -4.12
N GLN A 37 39.68 -12.85 -3.42
CA GLN A 37 38.72 -13.39 -2.48
C GLN A 37 37.74 -14.25 -3.29
N GLU A 38 37.88 -15.57 -3.18
CA GLU A 38 36.75 -16.46 -3.38
C GLU A 38 35.70 -16.10 -2.34
N THR A 39 34.53 -15.70 -2.82
CA THR A 39 33.30 -15.61 -2.03
C THR A 39 32.89 -17.02 -1.60
N THR A 40 33.46 -17.49 -0.49
CA THR A 40 33.01 -18.71 0.17
C THR A 40 31.77 -18.37 0.99
N GLY A 41 30.61 -18.87 0.54
CA GLY A 41 29.31 -18.80 1.23
C GLY A 41 29.33 -19.52 2.57
N GLY A 42 29.71 -18.79 3.63
CA GLY A 42 29.73 -19.29 5.02
C GLY A 42 29.09 -18.33 6.02
N GLY A 43 28.24 -17.40 5.55
CA GLY A 43 27.59 -16.39 6.39
C GLY A 43 26.09 -16.59 6.62
N ALA A 44 25.43 -17.46 5.85
CA ALA A 44 23.97 -17.66 5.90
C ALA A 44 23.53 -18.85 6.78
N GLU A 45 24.40 -19.86 6.95
CA GLU A 45 24.06 -21.08 7.68
C GLU A 45 23.70 -20.78 9.15
N GLY A 46 22.43 -20.97 9.51
CA GLY A 46 21.88 -20.68 10.84
C GLY A 46 21.45 -19.23 11.09
N ALA A 47 21.43 -18.37 10.07
CA ALA A 47 20.75 -17.07 10.13
C ALA A 47 19.23 -17.24 10.02
N GLU A 48 18.47 -16.35 10.67
CA GLU A 48 17.01 -16.30 10.59
C GLU A 48 16.59 -14.97 9.95
N LEU A 49 15.78 -15.04 8.90
CA LEU A 49 15.07 -13.90 8.31
C LEU A 49 13.63 -13.89 8.81
N VAL A 50 13.21 -12.80 9.45
CA VAL A 50 11.81 -12.62 9.87
C VAL A 50 11.07 -11.80 8.82
N VAL A 51 9.96 -12.33 8.32
CA VAL A 51 9.06 -11.65 7.37
C VAL A 51 7.72 -11.41 8.04
N TRP A 52 7.26 -10.15 8.09
CA TRP A 52 5.88 -9.86 8.47
C TRP A 52 4.99 -9.84 7.24
N SER A 53 3.88 -10.58 7.30
CA SER A 53 2.93 -10.71 6.21
C SER A 53 1.51 -10.91 6.71
N ASP A 54 0.54 -10.59 5.87
CA ASP A 54 -0.85 -11.01 6.01
C ASP A 54 -1.05 -12.49 5.65
N ALA A 55 -2.28 -12.96 5.85
CA ALA A 55 -2.68 -14.35 5.65
C ALA A 55 -2.59 -14.78 4.19
N GLU A 56 -2.97 -13.88 3.30
CA GLU A 56 -3.13 -14.11 1.87
C GLU A 56 -1.79 -14.44 1.22
N ARG A 57 -0.70 -13.82 1.69
CA ARG A 57 0.64 -13.98 1.09
C ARG A 57 1.57 -14.93 1.83
N ALA A 58 1.24 -15.29 3.08
CA ALA A 58 2.14 -16.07 3.93
C ALA A 58 2.58 -17.38 3.27
N GLU A 59 1.64 -18.15 2.70
CA GLU A 59 1.96 -19.44 2.06
C GLU A 59 2.86 -19.28 0.82
N ALA A 60 2.63 -18.25 0.00
CA ALA A 60 3.47 -17.97 -1.16
C ALA A 60 4.92 -17.61 -0.75
N ILE A 61 5.07 -16.84 0.33
CA ILE A 61 6.39 -16.49 0.89
C ILE A 61 7.10 -17.74 1.44
N GLU A 62 6.38 -18.59 2.20
CA GLU A 62 6.92 -19.84 2.74
C GLU A 62 7.37 -20.81 1.63
N ASN A 63 6.60 -20.89 0.55
CA ASN A 63 6.94 -21.71 -0.60
C ASN A 63 8.21 -21.19 -1.31
N ALA A 64 8.31 -19.87 -1.54
CA ALA A 64 9.50 -19.26 -2.13
C ALA A 64 10.74 -19.41 -1.21
N ALA A 65 10.54 -19.42 0.11
CA ALA A 65 11.60 -19.63 1.08
C ALA A 65 12.21 -21.03 1.03
N THR A 66 11.46 -22.06 0.64
CA THR A 66 11.94 -23.46 0.67
C THR A 66 13.26 -23.64 -0.09
N GLN A 67 13.35 -23.15 -1.33
CA GLN A 67 14.58 -23.27 -2.13
C GLN A 67 15.72 -22.43 -1.55
N PHE A 68 15.40 -21.23 -1.03
CA PHE A 68 16.36 -20.35 -0.39
C PHE A 68 16.98 -20.96 0.87
N GLU A 69 16.17 -21.58 1.72
CA GLU A 69 16.63 -22.28 2.94
C GLU A 69 17.52 -23.47 2.58
N GLU A 70 17.17 -24.23 1.54
CA GLU A 70 17.99 -25.35 1.04
C GLU A 70 19.35 -24.90 0.50
N ASP A 71 19.38 -23.81 -0.27
CA ASP A 71 20.59 -23.31 -0.92
C ASP A 71 21.54 -22.59 0.04
N THR A 72 21.00 -21.91 1.05
CA THR A 72 21.78 -21.01 1.94
C THR A 72 21.99 -21.56 3.35
N GLY A 73 21.13 -22.49 3.81
CA GLY A 73 21.09 -22.96 5.19
C GLY A 73 20.54 -21.94 6.19
N ALA A 74 19.96 -20.83 5.72
CA ALA A 74 19.19 -19.90 6.55
C ALA A 74 17.78 -20.44 6.82
N THR A 75 17.05 -19.78 7.72
CA THR A 75 15.63 -20.00 7.97
C THR A 75 14.85 -18.73 7.68
N VAL A 76 13.68 -18.85 7.05
CA VAL A 76 12.72 -17.76 6.85
C VAL A 76 11.52 -18.03 7.73
N THR A 77 11.29 -17.15 8.70
CA THR A 77 10.14 -17.21 9.61
C THR A 77 9.12 -16.16 9.19
N VAL A 78 7.98 -16.60 8.67
CA VAL A 78 6.83 -15.72 8.40
C VAL A 78 6.02 -15.53 9.67
N VAL A 79 5.84 -14.27 10.09
CA VAL A 79 4.97 -13.87 11.21
C VAL A 79 3.73 -13.22 10.62
N GLN A 80 2.62 -13.94 10.73
CA GLN A 80 1.33 -13.47 10.26
C GLN A 80 0.79 -12.33 11.14
N LYS A 81 0.32 -11.25 10.50
CA LYS A 81 -0.34 -10.09 11.13
C LYS A 81 -1.57 -9.67 10.30
N ASN A 82 -2.46 -8.85 10.85
CA ASN A 82 -3.47 -8.19 10.02
C ASN A 82 -2.79 -7.16 9.12
N PHE A 83 -3.23 -7.03 7.87
CA PHE A 83 -2.63 -6.09 6.91
C PHE A 83 -2.66 -4.64 7.43
N GLU A 84 -3.78 -4.22 8.03
CA GLU A 84 -3.98 -2.87 8.58
C GLU A 84 -3.00 -2.54 9.73
N ASP A 85 -2.54 -3.55 10.47
CA ASP A 85 -1.60 -3.38 11.59
C ASP A 85 -0.12 -3.29 11.11
N LEU A 86 0.19 -3.79 9.90
CA LEU A 86 1.57 -3.95 9.42
C LEU A 86 2.35 -2.63 9.41
N ARG A 87 1.78 -1.56 8.85
CA ARG A 87 2.44 -0.24 8.72
C ARG A 87 2.78 0.35 10.08
N ALA A 88 1.80 0.43 10.97
CA ALA A 88 1.98 1.03 12.30
C ALA A 88 2.97 0.23 13.15
N ASP A 89 2.87 -1.10 13.13
CA ASP A 89 3.81 -1.97 13.83
C ASP A 89 5.24 -1.84 13.28
N PHE A 90 5.41 -1.73 11.96
CA PHE A 90 6.72 -1.61 11.33
C PHE A 90 7.40 -0.30 11.74
N LEU A 91 6.69 0.83 11.67
CA LEU A 91 7.16 2.14 12.12
C LEU A 91 7.53 2.14 13.61
N ALA A 92 6.74 1.45 14.44
CA ALA A 92 6.97 1.42 15.88
C ALA A 92 8.17 0.53 16.28
N GLN A 93 8.34 -0.63 15.63
CA GLN A 93 9.25 -1.68 16.11
C GLN A 93 10.60 -1.72 15.38
N VAL A 94 10.69 -1.25 14.12
CA VAL A 94 11.98 -1.18 13.42
C VAL A 94 12.99 -0.31 14.20
N PRO A 95 12.66 0.90 14.68
CA PRO A 95 13.61 1.74 15.42
C PRO A 95 14.11 1.12 16.74
N THR A 96 13.34 0.21 17.34
CA THR A 96 13.73 -0.47 18.59
C THR A 96 14.58 -1.72 18.34
N GLY A 97 14.68 -2.17 17.09
CA GLY A 97 15.32 -3.44 16.70
C GLY A 97 14.46 -4.67 16.95
N GLU A 98 13.16 -4.48 17.20
CA GLU A 98 12.18 -5.57 17.39
C GLU A 98 11.33 -5.82 16.12
N GLY A 99 11.49 -4.98 15.09
CA GLY A 99 10.85 -5.14 13.78
C GLY A 99 11.43 -6.29 12.94
N PRO A 100 10.78 -6.62 11.81
CA PRO A 100 11.20 -7.73 10.95
C PRO A 100 12.40 -7.36 10.08
N ASP A 101 12.95 -8.35 9.37
CA ASP A 101 13.87 -8.11 8.27
C ASP A 101 13.12 -7.58 7.03
N LEU A 102 11.95 -8.17 6.74
CA LEU A 102 11.10 -7.82 5.60
C LEU A 102 9.65 -7.60 6.04
N THR A 103 8.94 -6.70 5.38
CA THR A 103 7.47 -6.62 5.47
C THR A 103 6.88 -6.47 4.08
N VAL A 104 5.68 -7.00 3.86
CA VAL A 104 4.87 -6.66 2.69
C VAL A 104 4.04 -5.40 2.98
N GLY A 105 3.81 -4.59 1.95
CA GLY A 105 3.04 -3.37 2.09
C GLY A 105 2.79 -2.63 0.78
N ALA A 106 1.92 -1.62 0.88
CA ALA A 106 1.59 -0.73 -0.22
C ALA A 106 2.65 0.37 -0.41
N HIS A 107 2.77 0.87 -1.64
CA HIS A 107 3.77 1.90 -2.00
C HIS A 107 3.52 3.28 -1.39
N ASP A 108 2.30 3.62 -0.98
CA ASP A 108 1.97 4.90 -0.35
C ASP A 108 2.66 5.07 1.02
N TRP A 109 3.11 3.98 1.64
CA TRP A 109 3.86 3.99 2.90
C TRP A 109 5.31 4.48 2.71
N LEU A 110 5.82 4.48 1.47
CA LEU A 110 7.23 4.69 1.18
C LEU A 110 7.75 6.03 1.70
N GLY A 111 7.02 7.12 1.47
CA GLY A 111 7.45 8.47 1.88
C GLY A 111 7.72 8.55 3.38
N GLU A 112 6.76 8.12 4.19
CA GLU A 112 6.88 8.08 5.66
C GLU A 112 7.97 7.09 6.11
N PHE A 113 8.09 5.94 5.46
CA PHE A 113 9.11 4.94 5.78
C PHE A 113 10.53 5.47 5.53
N VAL A 114 10.73 6.21 4.44
CA VAL A 114 12.01 6.86 4.12
C VAL A 114 12.30 7.99 5.10
N GLU A 115 11.33 8.86 5.38
CA GLU A 115 11.49 9.96 6.34
C GLU A 115 11.81 9.46 7.75
N SER A 116 11.12 8.40 8.19
CA SER A 116 11.35 7.74 9.48
C SER A 116 12.64 6.92 9.52
N GLY A 117 13.28 6.71 8.36
CA GLY A 117 14.52 5.94 8.25
C GLY A 117 14.36 4.46 8.60
N VAL A 118 13.19 3.88 8.35
CA VAL A 118 12.86 2.48 8.72
C VAL A 118 13.04 1.49 7.57
N VAL A 119 13.29 1.95 6.34
CA VAL A 119 13.54 1.10 5.17
C VAL A 119 14.92 1.31 4.54
N ASN A 120 15.47 0.24 3.98
CA ASN A 120 16.68 0.21 3.16
C ASN A 120 16.32 0.06 1.67
N THR A 121 17.27 0.41 0.81
CA THR A 121 17.14 0.24 -0.64
C THR A 121 17.23 -1.22 -1.06
N VAL A 122 16.52 -1.58 -2.13
CA VAL A 122 16.57 -2.88 -2.80
C VAL A 122 17.26 -2.72 -4.16
N ASP A 123 18.16 -3.64 -4.50
CA ASP A 123 18.88 -3.63 -5.79
C ASP A 123 18.49 -4.87 -6.62
N LEU A 124 17.61 -4.68 -7.61
CA LEU A 124 17.19 -5.75 -8.53
C LEU A 124 18.22 -6.05 -9.62
N GLY A 125 19.28 -5.24 -9.76
CA GLY A 125 20.29 -5.39 -10.81
C GLY A 125 19.66 -5.52 -12.21
N ASP A 126 20.09 -6.55 -12.95
CA ASP A 126 19.60 -6.82 -14.30
C ASP A 126 18.11 -7.22 -14.34
N ARG A 127 17.53 -7.70 -13.23
CA ARG A 127 16.11 -8.12 -13.16
C ARG A 127 15.15 -6.94 -13.13
N ALA A 128 15.61 -5.71 -12.88
CA ALA A 128 14.73 -4.54 -12.88
C ALA A 128 13.95 -4.43 -14.20
N GLY A 129 14.57 -4.78 -15.34
CA GLY A 129 13.91 -4.74 -16.65
C GLY A 129 12.82 -5.80 -16.87
N ASP A 130 12.66 -6.75 -15.94
CA ASP A 130 11.63 -7.79 -16.01
C ASP A 130 10.30 -7.34 -15.38
N PHE A 131 10.30 -6.23 -14.64
CA PHE A 131 9.12 -5.67 -13.98
C PHE A 131 8.51 -4.52 -14.77
N GLU A 132 7.19 -4.39 -14.66
CA GLU A 132 6.46 -3.25 -15.20
C GLU A 132 6.97 -1.94 -14.60
N GLN A 133 7.39 -0.99 -15.44
CA GLN A 133 8.10 0.22 -15.01
C GLN A 133 7.32 1.03 -13.96
N VAL A 134 6.00 1.11 -14.12
CA VAL A 134 5.11 1.82 -13.18
C VAL A 134 5.19 1.25 -11.76
N THR A 135 5.47 -0.04 -11.61
CA THR A 135 5.61 -0.70 -10.30
C THR A 135 6.92 -0.37 -9.62
N LEU A 136 7.99 -0.21 -10.41
CA LEU A 136 9.29 0.23 -9.91
C LEU A 136 9.25 1.71 -9.54
N ASP A 137 8.61 2.53 -10.36
CA ASP A 137 8.46 3.98 -10.13
C ASP A 137 7.70 4.24 -8.82
N ALA A 138 6.65 3.47 -8.54
CA ALA A 138 5.86 3.56 -7.30
C ALA A 138 6.70 3.35 -6.03
N PHE A 139 7.69 2.45 -6.07
CA PHE A 139 8.60 2.18 -4.96
C PHE A 139 9.94 2.93 -5.03
N THR A 140 10.05 3.92 -5.93
CA THR A 140 11.26 4.73 -6.10
C THR A 140 11.12 6.07 -5.39
N TYR A 141 12.08 6.38 -4.51
CA TYR A 141 12.20 7.67 -3.84
C TYR A 141 13.62 8.21 -4.01
N ASP A 142 13.77 9.49 -4.37
CA ASP A 142 15.06 10.14 -4.68
C ASP A 142 15.97 9.32 -5.64
N GLY A 143 15.35 8.62 -6.59
CA GLY A 143 16.04 7.81 -7.60
C GLY A 143 16.63 6.49 -7.07
N GLN A 144 16.18 6.03 -5.90
CA GLN A 144 16.52 4.72 -5.33
C GLN A 144 15.26 3.88 -5.15
N LEU A 145 15.34 2.58 -5.44
CA LEU A 145 14.25 1.63 -5.22
C LEU A 145 14.28 1.11 -3.79
N TYR A 146 13.13 1.04 -3.11
CA TYR A 146 13.02 0.68 -1.70
C TYR A 146 12.23 -0.60 -1.42
N ALA A 147 11.60 -1.18 -2.44
CA ALA A 147 10.89 -2.44 -2.31
C ALA A 147 11.00 -3.28 -3.60
N LEU A 148 10.84 -4.58 -3.45
CA LEU A 148 10.55 -5.48 -4.58
C LEU A 148 9.04 -5.44 -4.84
N PRO A 149 8.56 -4.86 -5.95
CA PRO A 149 7.14 -4.95 -6.30
C PRO A 149 6.77 -6.39 -6.65
N TYR A 150 5.53 -6.79 -6.35
CA TYR A 150 4.98 -8.05 -6.86
C TYR A 150 3.64 -7.88 -7.58
N ALA A 151 2.87 -6.82 -7.27
CA ALA A 151 1.61 -6.56 -7.94
C ALA A 151 1.22 -5.08 -7.99
N GLN A 152 0.41 -4.75 -8.98
CA GLN A 152 -0.44 -3.56 -9.07
C GLN A 152 -1.86 -3.93 -8.64
N GLU A 153 -2.61 -2.92 -8.24
CA GLU A 153 -4.03 -3.06 -7.94
C GLU A 153 -4.80 -1.79 -8.21
N ALA A 154 -6.08 -1.97 -8.48
CA ALA A 154 -7.08 -0.93 -8.35
C ALA A 154 -8.37 -1.62 -7.92
N VAL A 155 -9.22 -0.91 -7.20
CA VAL A 155 -10.60 -1.35 -6.98
C VAL A 155 -11.39 -1.22 -8.28
N ALA A 156 -12.41 -2.05 -8.43
CA ALA A 156 -13.29 -2.08 -9.58
C ALA A 156 -14.73 -2.35 -9.13
N LEU A 157 -15.69 -2.10 -10.02
CA LEU A 157 -17.04 -2.62 -9.83
C LEU A 157 -17.01 -4.12 -10.12
N ILE A 158 -17.45 -4.91 -9.15
CA ILE A 158 -17.66 -6.35 -9.29
C ILE A 158 -19.17 -6.58 -9.27
N GLN A 159 -19.67 -7.22 -10.33
CA GLN A 159 -21.09 -7.48 -10.51
C GLN A 159 -21.38 -8.99 -10.51
N ASN A 160 -22.44 -9.39 -9.82
CA ASN A 160 -22.95 -10.75 -9.87
C ASN A 160 -23.81 -10.93 -11.13
N THR A 161 -23.25 -11.64 -12.11
CA THR A 161 -23.87 -11.78 -13.45
C THR A 161 -25.14 -12.61 -13.46
N GLU A 162 -25.36 -13.47 -12.46
CA GLU A 162 -26.62 -14.20 -12.33
C GLU A 162 -27.79 -13.29 -11.93
N LEU A 163 -27.51 -12.20 -11.22
CA LEU A 163 -28.52 -11.27 -10.72
C LEU A 163 -28.85 -10.17 -11.72
N VAL A 164 -27.82 -9.59 -12.36
CA VAL A 164 -27.96 -8.38 -13.20
C VAL A 164 -27.40 -8.51 -14.62
N GLY A 165 -26.78 -9.65 -14.96
CA GLY A 165 -26.15 -9.87 -16.27
C GLY A 165 -24.73 -9.31 -16.39
N GLU A 166 -24.18 -9.30 -17.60
CA GLU A 166 -22.81 -8.85 -17.91
C GLU A 166 -22.73 -7.36 -18.34
N GLU A 167 -23.86 -6.70 -18.60
CA GLU A 167 -23.87 -5.29 -19.02
C GLU A 167 -23.50 -4.41 -17.82
N ALA A 168 -22.36 -3.71 -17.92
CA ALA A 168 -21.86 -2.86 -16.84
C ALA A 168 -22.58 -1.49 -16.85
N PRO A 169 -23.02 -0.99 -15.68
CA PRO A 169 -23.61 0.34 -15.58
C PRO A 169 -22.56 1.43 -15.80
N ALA A 170 -22.93 2.52 -16.48
CA ALA A 170 -22.03 3.65 -16.70
C ALA A 170 -22.12 4.71 -15.59
N THR A 171 -23.26 4.80 -14.91
CA THR A 171 -23.51 5.79 -13.85
C THR A 171 -24.06 5.14 -12.59
N TRP A 172 -23.87 5.82 -11.46
CA TRP A 172 -24.43 5.42 -10.17
C TRP A 172 -25.95 5.19 -10.28
N ASP A 173 -26.69 6.12 -10.87
CA ASP A 173 -28.15 6.01 -11.03
C ASP A 173 -28.56 4.80 -11.87
N GLU A 174 -27.80 4.47 -12.94
CA GLU A 174 -28.04 3.28 -13.75
C GLU A 174 -27.78 2.01 -12.94
N MET A 175 -26.69 1.96 -12.18
CA MET A 175 -26.36 0.83 -11.31
C MET A 175 -27.46 0.58 -10.27
N ILE A 176 -27.94 1.63 -9.60
CA ILE A 176 -29.03 1.52 -8.63
C ILE A 176 -30.31 1.05 -9.31
N GLN A 177 -30.67 1.60 -10.47
CA GLN A 177 -31.87 1.16 -11.20
C GLN A 177 -31.77 -0.31 -11.64
N MET A 178 -30.61 -0.77 -12.10
CA MET A 178 -30.39 -2.17 -12.47
C MET A 178 -30.61 -3.09 -11.27
N ALA A 179 -30.12 -2.72 -10.10
CA ALA A 179 -30.29 -3.49 -8.88
C ALA A 179 -31.76 -3.52 -8.41
N GLU A 180 -32.44 -2.37 -8.46
CA GLU A 180 -33.87 -2.28 -8.15
C GLU A 180 -34.72 -3.13 -9.11
N ASP A 181 -34.44 -3.09 -10.41
CA ASP A 181 -35.13 -3.90 -11.41
C ASP A 181 -34.91 -5.41 -11.20
N ALA A 182 -33.78 -5.79 -10.61
CA ALA A 182 -33.46 -7.16 -10.18
C ALA A 182 -34.07 -7.53 -8.81
N GLY A 183 -34.72 -6.59 -8.10
CA GLY A 183 -35.40 -6.82 -6.82
C GLY A 183 -34.50 -6.65 -5.58
N PHE A 184 -33.46 -5.85 -5.68
CA PHE A 184 -32.50 -5.56 -4.59
C PHE A 184 -32.65 -4.14 -4.04
N GLU A 185 -33.89 -3.65 -3.86
CA GLU A 185 -34.12 -2.27 -3.40
C GLU A 185 -33.56 -1.99 -1.99
N GLU A 186 -33.47 -3.01 -1.13
CA GLU A 186 -32.92 -2.86 0.23
C GLU A 186 -31.39 -2.82 0.26
N ARG A 187 -30.71 -3.42 -0.73
CA ARG A 187 -29.25 -3.47 -0.82
C ARG A 187 -28.81 -3.50 -2.28
N PRO A 188 -28.99 -2.38 -3.01
CA PRO A 188 -28.68 -2.34 -4.43
C PRO A 188 -27.16 -2.39 -4.70
N PHE A 189 -26.36 -1.99 -3.72
CA PHE A 189 -24.91 -1.92 -3.80
C PHE A 189 -24.30 -2.11 -2.40
N ILE A 190 -23.10 -2.70 -2.33
CA ILE A 190 -22.29 -2.79 -1.11
C ILE A 190 -21.14 -1.79 -1.18
N LEU A 191 -21.16 -0.82 -0.26
CA LEU A 191 -20.00 0.01 0.06
C LEU A 191 -19.30 -0.56 1.30
N TYR A 192 -17.98 -0.74 1.22
CA TYR A 192 -17.17 -1.07 2.39
C TYR A 192 -16.89 0.20 3.21
N THR A 193 -17.10 0.15 4.52
CA THR A 193 -16.92 1.32 5.41
C THR A 193 -16.00 1.02 6.59
N ASN A 194 -15.35 -0.14 6.61
CA ASN A 194 -14.61 -0.64 7.78
C ASN A 194 -15.42 -0.50 9.09
N GLY A 195 -16.70 -0.87 9.03
CA GLY A 195 -17.65 -0.60 10.11
C GLY A 195 -17.78 0.90 10.40
N SER A 196 -17.42 1.33 11.61
CA SER A 196 -17.54 2.71 12.07
C SER A 196 -16.26 3.54 11.92
N GLU A 197 -15.20 2.98 11.32
CA GLU A 197 -13.92 3.66 11.15
C GLU A 197 -13.84 4.43 9.82
N GLY A 198 -14.55 3.94 8.79
CA GLY A 198 -14.53 4.49 7.45
C GLY A 198 -13.53 3.77 6.55
N ASP A 199 -13.86 3.69 5.28
CA ASP A 199 -12.94 3.30 4.21
C ASP A 199 -13.14 4.17 2.98
N GLN A 200 -12.32 5.21 2.89
CA GLN A 200 -12.36 6.10 1.74
C GLN A 200 -11.57 5.55 0.55
N TYR A 201 -10.73 4.54 0.74
CA TYR A 201 -9.98 3.93 -0.35
C TYR A 201 -10.91 3.29 -1.39
N THR A 202 -11.90 2.48 -0.95
CA THR A 202 -12.87 1.87 -1.90
C THR A 202 -13.88 2.87 -2.46
N SER A 203 -14.16 3.99 -1.77
CA SER A 203 -15.09 5.02 -2.26
C SER A 203 -14.44 6.14 -3.07
N TYR A 204 -13.11 6.19 -3.14
CA TYR A 204 -12.38 7.28 -3.79
C TYR A 204 -12.76 7.50 -5.25
N ALA A 205 -13.04 6.43 -5.99
CA ALA A 205 -13.45 6.54 -7.40
C ALA A 205 -14.75 7.34 -7.57
N PHE A 206 -15.69 7.23 -6.61
CA PHE A 206 -16.88 8.07 -6.61
C PHE A 206 -16.51 9.51 -6.31
N GLN A 207 -15.61 9.77 -5.37
CA GLN A 207 -15.15 11.13 -5.06
C GLN A 207 -14.49 11.82 -6.26
N THR A 208 -13.59 11.14 -6.96
CA THR A 208 -12.93 11.70 -8.15
C THR A 208 -13.91 11.98 -9.28
N SER A 209 -15.02 11.23 -9.37
CA SER A 209 -16.11 11.53 -10.31
C SER A 209 -16.82 12.86 -10.04
N PHE A 210 -16.69 13.44 -8.84
CA PHE A 210 -17.13 14.82 -8.52
C PHE A 210 -16.03 15.87 -8.76
N GLY A 211 -14.87 15.49 -9.27
CA GLY A 211 -13.73 16.40 -9.49
C GLY A 211 -13.00 16.79 -8.21
N ALA A 212 -12.99 15.93 -7.19
CA ALA A 212 -12.36 16.18 -5.89
C ALA A 212 -11.15 15.26 -5.64
N PRO A 213 -9.95 15.60 -6.14
CA PRO A 213 -8.73 14.85 -5.85
C PRO A 213 -8.28 15.06 -4.39
N ILE A 214 -7.35 14.24 -3.88
CA ILE A 214 -6.82 14.44 -2.52
C ILE A 214 -5.86 15.62 -2.47
N PHE A 215 -4.90 15.62 -3.39
CA PHE A 215 -3.89 16.65 -3.55
C PHE A 215 -3.93 17.18 -4.97
N GLU A 216 -3.56 18.45 -5.15
CA GLU A 216 -3.31 18.98 -6.48
C GLU A 216 -2.05 18.35 -7.08
N GLN A 217 -2.09 18.12 -8.39
CA GLN A 217 -0.94 17.65 -9.17
C GLN A 217 -0.32 18.79 -9.97
N ALA A 218 1.01 18.80 -10.07
CA ALA A 218 1.76 19.69 -10.94
C ALA A 218 1.61 19.28 -12.43
N GLU A 219 2.11 20.13 -13.34
CA GLU A 219 2.04 19.86 -14.80
C GLU A 219 2.74 18.55 -15.23
N ASP A 220 3.69 18.06 -14.44
CA ASP A 220 4.39 16.80 -14.67
C ASP A 220 3.72 15.58 -14.03
N GLY A 221 2.56 15.77 -13.39
CA GLY A 221 1.79 14.71 -12.73
C GLY A 221 2.23 14.39 -11.30
N SER A 222 3.29 15.02 -10.79
CA SER A 222 3.71 14.85 -9.40
C SER A 222 2.71 15.48 -8.43
N TYR A 223 2.52 14.85 -7.27
CA TYR A 223 1.69 15.40 -6.21
C TYR A 223 2.36 16.61 -5.55
N THR A 224 1.56 17.63 -5.30
CA THR A 224 1.91 18.75 -4.41
C THR A 224 1.41 18.47 -2.99
N THR A 225 1.74 19.33 -2.05
CA THR A 225 1.17 19.30 -0.69
C THR A 225 -0.13 20.12 -0.56
N GLU A 226 -0.64 20.67 -1.67
CA GLU A 226 -1.89 21.45 -1.67
C GLU A 226 -3.10 20.51 -1.69
N VAL A 227 -3.98 20.63 -0.69
CA VAL A 227 -5.15 19.75 -0.51
C VAL A 227 -6.24 20.08 -1.53
N GLY A 228 -6.59 19.10 -2.36
CA GLY A 228 -7.62 19.18 -3.41
C GLY A 228 -9.02 18.74 -2.96
N LEU A 229 -9.18 18.27 -1.72
CA LEU A 229 -10.45 17.74 -1.19
C LEU A 229 -11.56 18.80 -1.04
N GLY A 230 -11.21 20.09 -1.05
CA GLY A 230 -12.15 21.19 -0.88
C GLY A 230 -12.97 21.53 -2.14
N GLY A 231 -13.54 22.73 -2.14
CA GLY A 231 -14.25 23.28 -3.31
C GLY A 231 -15.64 22.66 -3.58
N GLU A 232 -16.22 23.01 -4.73
CA GLU A 232 -17.58 22.58 -5.11
C GLU A 232 -17.69 21.06 -5.30
N GLY A 233 -16.65 20.42 -5.87
CA GLY A 233 -16.60 18.98 -6.06
C GLY A 233 -16.57 18.19 -4.76
N GLY A 234 -15.71 18.59 -3.82
CA GLY A 234 -15.64 17.97 -2.49
C GLY A 234 -16.95 18.10 -1.72
N GLN A 235 -17.56 19.29 -1.78
CA GLN A 235 -18.88 19.52 -1.16
C GLN A 235 -19.98 18.66 -1.80
N ALA A 236 -19.96 18.49 -3.12
CA ALA A 236 -20.91 17.63 -3.82
C ALA A 236 -20.75 16.16 -3.45
N TYR A 237 -19.52 15.66 -3.33
CA TYR A 237 -19.26 14.30 -2.84
C TYR A 237 -19.72 14.10 -1.40
N ALA A 238 -19.43 15.06 -0.51
CA ALA A 238 -19.89 15.01 0.88
C ALA A 238 -21.43 14.95 0.97
N GLN A 239 -22.12 15.76 0.16
CA GLN A 239 -23.58 15.72 0.06
C GLN A 239 -24.07 14.38 -0.50
N TRP A 240 -23.38 13.79 -1.48
CA TRP A 240 -23.74 12.48 -2.04
C TRP A 240 -23.61 11.35 -1.01
N LEU A 241 -22.57 11.34 -0.17
CA LEU A 241 -22.45 10.39 0.95
C LEU A 241 -23.60 10.56 1.94
N TYR A 242 -23.94 11.80 2.30
CA TYR A 242 -25.06 12.11 3.20
C TYR A 242 -26.42 11.66 2.64
N ASP A 243 -26.68 11.96 1.37
CA ASP A 243 -27.94 11.63 0.70
C ASP A 243 -28.12 10.11 0.53
N ASN A 244 -27.03 9.36 0.46
CA ASN A 244 -27.07 7.90 0.42
C ASN A 244 -26.96 7.22 1.80
N GLY A 245 -26.67 8.00 2.84
CA GLY A 245 -26.62 7.54 4.22
C GLY A 245 -27.98 7.51 4.91
N SER A 246 -27.95 7.43 6.24
CA SER A 246 -29.12 7.30 7.13
C SER A 246 -30.13 8.46 7.06
N ALA A 247 -29.70 9.63 6.60
CA ALA A 247 -30.55 10.80 6.42
C ALA A 247 -31.32 10.81 5.08
N GLY A 248 -30.94 9.95 4.13
CA GLY A 248 -31.52 9.86 2.79
C GLY A 248 -31.95 8.45 2.42
N THR A 249 -31.32 7.84 1.41
CA THR A 249 -31.73 6.52 0.87
C THR A 249 -31.43 5.36 1.83
N GLY A 250 -30.40 5.49 2.68
CA GLY A 250 -29.94 4.44 3.58
C GLY A 250 -29.18 3.30 2.89
N ILE A 251 -28.72 3.50 1.65
CA ILE A 251 -27.90 2.52 0.92
C ILE A 251 -26.56 2.32 1.62
N PHE A 252 -25.96 3.40 2.15
CA PHE A 252 -24.72 3.34 2.91
C PHE A 252 -25.00 3.21 4.41
N THR A 253 -24.25 2.33 5.07
CA THR A 253 -24.32 2.11 6.52
C THR A 253 -22.91 1.99 7.11
N ASP A 254 -22.76 2.29 8.39
CA ASP A 254 -21.51 2.16 9.16
C ASP A 254 -21.34 0.76 9.77
N THR A 255 -21.99 -0.25 9.18
CA THR A 255 -22.05 -1.61 9.72
C THR A 255 -21.38 -2.63 8.80
N ILE A 256 -20.88 -2.21 7.65
CA ILE A 256 -20.29 -3.10 6.65
C ILE A 256 -18.78 -3.06 6.81
N ASP A 257 -18.26 -3.99 7.60
CA ASP A 257 -16.83 -4.30 7.61
C ASP A 257 -16.45 -5.23 6.44
N TYR A 258 -15.18 -5.63 6.40
CA TYR A 258 -14.60 -6.33 5.25
C TYR A 258 -15.23 -7.70 5.08
N ASP A 259 -15.36 -8.43 6.20
CA ASP A 259 -15.93 -9.77 6.22
C ASP A 259 -17.42 -9.72 5.89
N ILE A 260 -18.17 -8.79 6.48
CA ILE A 260 -19.61 -8.63 6.24
C ILE A 260 -19.88 -8.28 4.78
N GLY A 261 -19.14 -7.32 4.20
CA GLY A 261 -19.31 -6.92 2.81
C GLY A 261 -19.07 -8.08 1.85
N ASN A 262 -17.97 -8.82 2.06
CA ASN A 262 -17.65 -9.98 1.25
C ASN A 262 -18.64 -11.13 1.42
N GLU A 263 -19.10 -11.41 2.64
CA GLU A 263 -20.12 -12.44 2.90
C GLU A 263 -21.44 -12.10 2.20
N LEU A 264 -21.90 -10.86 2.29
CA LEU A 264 -23.14 -10.42 1.64
C LEU A 264 -23.07 -10.61 0.12
N PHE A 265 -21.96 -10.23 -0.52
CA PHE A 265 -21.81 -10.44 -1.95
C PHE A 265 -21.70 -11.93 -2.32
N ALA A 266 -20.87 -12.68 -1.59
CA ALA A 266 -20.65 -14.12 -1.81
C ALA A 266 -21.91 -14.97 -1.59
N THR A 267 -22.87 -14.46 -0.82
CA THR A 267 -24.18 -15.11 -0.60
C THR A 267 -25.29 -14.60 -1.52
N GLY A 268 -24.97 -13.68 -2.44
CA GLY A 268 -25.92 -13.15 -3.44
C GLY A 268 -26.92 -12.15 -2.87
N GLU A 269 -26.60 -11.51 -1.75
CA GLU A 269 -27.48 -10.55 -1.06
C GLU A 269 -27.38 -9.12 -1.60
N SER A 270 -26.51 -8.89 -2.59
CA SER A 270 -26.43 -7.66 -3.40
C SER A 270 -25.83 -7.97 -4.76
N PRO A 271 -26.27 -7.28 -5.84
CA PRO A 271 -25.75 -7.51 -7.18
C PRO A 271 -24.41 -6.83 -7.46
N PHE A 272 -24.02 -5.84 -6.66
CA PHE A 272 -22.85 -5.00 -6.92
C PHE A 272 -22.03 -4.75 -5.65
N ILE A 273 -20.70 -4.77 -5.80
CA ILE A 273 -19.75 -4.36 -4.76
C ILE A 273 -18.56 -3.65 -5.43
N VAL A 274 -17.96 -2.66 -4.77
CA VAL A 274 -16.63 -2.18 -5.12
C VAL A 274 -15.59 -2.87 -4.24
N GLN A 275 -14.72 -3.64 -4.86
CA GLN A 275 -13.63 -4.35 -4.18
C GLN A 275 -12.43 -4.52 -5.12
N GLY A 276 -11.31 -5.00 -4.56
CA GLY A 276 -10.10 -5.28 -5.32
C GLY A 276 -9.98 -6.74 -5.79
N PRO A 277 -8.97 -7.02 -6.63
CA PRO A 277 -8.75 -8.35 -7.22
C PRO A 277 -8.54 -9.46 -6.19
N TRP A 278 -8.00 -9.13 -5.02
CA TRP A 278 -7.78 -10.04 -3.90
C TRP A 278 -9.06 -10.71 -3.37
N THR A 279 -10.25 -10.17 -3.66
CA THR A 279 -11.53 -10.73 -3.21
C THR A 279 -12.13 -11.77 -4.17
N ILE A 280 -11.64 -11.84 -5.42
CA ILE A 280 -12.24 -12.69 -6.45
C ILE A 280 -12.33 -14.16 -6.05
N PRO A 281 -11.28 -14.79 -5.47
CA PRO A 281 -11.37 -16.18 -5.03
C PRO A 281 -12.54 -16.44 -4.07
N THR A 282 -12.79 -15.51 -3.14
CA THR A 282 -13.92 -15.59 -2.18
C THR A 282 -15.26 -15.74 -2.90
N TYR A 283 -15.46 -15.03 -4.01
CA TYR A 283 -16.72 -15.04 -4.75
C TYR A 283 -16.82 -16.26 -5.67
N THR A 284 -15.74 -16.59 -6.39
CA THR A 284 -15.74 -17.73 -7.31
C THR A 284 -15.83 -19.06 -6.57
N ASP A 285 -15.21 -19.19 -5.39
CA ASP A 285 -15.31 -20.39 -4.55
C ASP A 285 -16.70 -20.53 -3.92
N ALA A 286 -17.40 -19.42 -3.69
CA ALA A 286 -18.81 -19.42 -3.30
C ALA A 286 -19.76 -19.75 -4.48
N GLY A 287 -19.23 -19.86 -5.69
CA GLY A 287 -19.99 -20.18 -6.90
C GLY A 287 -20.69 -18.98 -7.54
N ILE A 288 -20.23 -17.76 -7.26
CA ILE A 288 -20.73 -16.54 -7.88
C ILE A 288 -20.00 -16.28 -9.20
N ASP A 289 -20.75 -16.21 -10.31
CA ASP A 289 -20.22 -15.78 -11.60
C ASP A 289 -20.13 -14.25 -11.64
N VAL A 290 -18.91 -13.71 -11.67
CA VAL A 290 -18.66 -12.27 -11.63
C VAL A 290 -18.26 -11.70 -12.98
N ALA A 291 -18.66 -10.46 -13.24
CA ALA A 291 -17.99 -9.59 -14.20
C ALA A 291 -17.34 -8.42 -13.47
N VAL A 292 -16.25 -7.91 -14.02
CA VAL A 292 -15.46 -6.83 -13.42
C VAL A 292 -15.25 -5.73 -14.43
N GLY A 293 -15.37 -4.49 -13.99
CA GLY A 293 -15.17 -3.34 -14.86
C GLY A 293 -14.99 -2.02 -14.10
N PRO A 294 -14.80 -0.92 -14.84
CA PRO A 294 -14.67 0.41 -14.26
C PRO A 294 -15.83 0.74 -13.30
N ILE A 295 -15.51 1.46 -12.24
CA ILE A 295 -16.51 1.97 -11.30
C ILE A 295 -17.38 3.02 -12.02
N PRO A 296 -18.72 2.97 -11.89
CA PRO A 296 -19.60 3.95 -12.51
C PRO A 296 -19.44 5.32 -11.86
N SER A 297 -19.58 6.38 -12.66
CA SER A 297 -19.52 7.76 -12.15
C SER A 297 -20.76 8.12 -11.33
N ALA A 298 -20.55 8.74 -10.18
CA ALA A 298 -21.60 9.37 -9.38
C ALA A 298 -21.72 10.88 -9.64
N GLY A 299 -20.61 11.52 -10.00
CA GLY A 299 -20.55 12.90 -10.48
C GLY A 299 -20.40 12.99 -12.00
N ASP A 300 -20.04 14.18 -12.50
CA ASP A 300 -19.96 14.50 -13.93
C ASP A 300 -18.65 14.03 -14.59
N GLU A 301 -17.61 13.74 -13.81
CA GLU A 301 -16.30 13.29 -14.29
C GLU A 301 -16.21 11.76 -14.30
N THR A 302 -15.24 11.19 -15.04
CA THR A 302 -14.97 9.75 -15.00
C THR A 302 -14.46 9.34 -13.61
N ALA A 303 -15.08 8.32 -13.02
CA ALA A 303 -14.60 7.74 -11.77
C ALA A 303 -13.20 7.15 -11.94
N ALA A 304 -12.28 7.61 -11.09
CA ALA A 304 -10.88 7.24 -11.10
C ALA A 304 -10.51 6.61 -9.75
N PRO A 305 -10.35 5.28 -9.65
CA PRO A 305 -9.90 4.65 -8.42
C PRO A 305 -8.43 4.97 -8.15
N PHE A 306 -7.98 4.61 -6.95
CA PHE A 306 -6.55 4.52 -6.70
C PHE A 306 -5.92 3.38 -7.47
N VAL A 307 -4.72 3.63 -7.98
CA VAL A 307 -3.80 2.61 -8.44
C VAL A 307 -2.74 2.42 -7.36
N GLY A 308 -2.73 1.23 -6.78
CA GLY A 308 -1.76 0.77 -5.80
C GLY A 308 -0.70 -0.11 -6.43
N VAL A 309 0.45 -0.17 -5.76
CA VAL A 309 1.48 -1.18 -6.00
C VAL A 309 1.84 -1.77 -4.65
N GLN A 310 1.90 -3.09 -4.60
CA GLN A 310 2.26 -3.87 -3.42
C GLN A 310 3.64 -4.48 -3.61
N GLY A 311 4.40 -4.53 -2.53
CA GLY A 311 5.80 -4.95 -2.58
C GLY A 311 6.38 -5.29 -1.21
N PHE A 312 7.60 -5.80 -1.25
CA PHE A 312 8.34 -6.21 -0.06
C PHE A 312 9.39 -5.16 0.29
N TYR A 313 9.22 -4.51 1.43
CA TYR A 313 10.17 -3.56 2.00
C TYR A 313 11.26 -4.28 2.78
N LEU A 314 12.49 -3.77 2.66
CA LEU A 314 13.64 -4.19 3.48
C LEU A 314 13.80 -3.25 4.67
N SER A 315 13.85 -3.80 5.88
CA SER A 315 14.09 -3.02 7.11
C SER A 315 15.46 -2.35 7.12
N ALA A 316 15.50 -1.07 7.49
CA ALA A 316 16.73 -0.32 7.72
C ALA A 316 17.60 -0.94 8.83
N GLN A 317 16.95 -1.63 9.77
CA GLN A 317 17.56 -2.18 10.98
C GLN A 317 17.76 -3.71 10.91
N SER A 318 17.52 -4.32 9.74
CA SER A 318 17.79 -5.75 9.52
C SER A 318 19.26 -6.07 9.78
N ALA A 319 19.50 -7.01 10.71
CA ALA A 319 20.84 -7.53 10.97
C ALA A 319 21.35 -8.41 9.81
N ASN A 320 20.44 -8.85 8.93
CA ASN A 320 20.66 -9.77 7.83
C ASN A 320 20.41 -9.11 6.46
N ALA A 321 20.56 -7.78 6.35
CA ALA A 321 20.13 -7.01 5.18
C ALA A 321 20.64 -7.55 3.82
N LEU A 322 21.89 -8.03 3.75
CA LEU A 322 22.43 -8.63 2.53
C LEU A 322 21.70 -9.94 2.14
N LEU A 323 21.43 -10.78 3.14
CA LEU A 323 20.74 -12.05 2.97
C LEU A 323 19.25 -11.84 2.65
N ALA A 324 18.62 -10.85 3.27
CA ALA A 324 17.26 -10.42 2.94
C ALA A 324 17.16 -9.89 1.50
N ASN A 325 18.14 -9.09 1.06
CA ASN A 325 18.19 -8.64 -0.34
C ASN A 325 18.44 -9.79 -1.32
N GLU A 326 19.25 -10.79 -0.95
CA GLU A 326 19.43 -12.02 -1.74
C GLU A 326 18.11 -12.82 -1.84
N PHE A 327 17.37 -12.96 -0.73
CA PHE A 327 16.05 -13.59 -0.73
C PHE A 327 15.07 -12.86 -1.66
N LEU A 328 15.00 -11.52 -1.56
CA LEU A 328 14.15 -10.72 -2.44
C LEU A 328 14.53 -10.88 -3.93
N THR A 329 15.80 -10.65 -4.25
CA THR A 329 16.26 -10.51 -5.64
C THR A 329 16.48 -11.84 -6.35
N GLY A 330 16.87 -12.89 -5.61
CA GLY A 330 17.18 -14.21 -6.15
C GLY A 330 15.98 -15.17 -6.16
N TYR A 331 15.05 -15.02 -5.21
CA TYR A 331 13.99 -16.01 -4.98
C TYR A 331 12.61 -15.37 -5.12
N MET A 332 12.30 -14.32 -4.37
CA MET A 332 10.98 -13.66 -4.46
C MET A 332 10.73 -12.97 -5.80
N ALA A 333 11.78 -12.47 -6.46
CA ALA A 333 11.68 -11.87 -7.78
C ALA A 333 11.59 -12.89 -8.92
N SER A 334 11.70 -14.19 -8.64
CA SER A 334 11.63 -15.25 -9.66
C SER A 334 10.22 -15.40 -10.23
N ASP A 335 10.11 -15.88 -11.47
CA ASP A 335 8.83 -16.19 -12.10
C ASP A 335 7.99 -17.15 -11.26
N GLU A 336 8.62 -18.14 -10.61
CA GLU A 336 7.93 -19.13 -9.77
C GLU A 336 7.34 -18.49 -8.51
N ALA A 337 8.10 -17.64 -7.81
CA ALA A 337 7.60 -16.94 -6.64
C ALA A 337 6.53 -15.89 -6.99
N GLN A 338 6.72 -15.14 -8.08
CA GLN A 338 5.75 -14.16 -8.55
C GLN A 338 4.44 -14.82 -9.02
N GLN A 339 4.53 -15.98 -9.68
CA GLN A 339 3.35 -16.78 -10.02
C GLN A 339 2.66 -17.32 -8.76
N ALA A 340 3.41 -17.82 -7.78
CA ALA A 340 2.83 -18.30 -6.52
C ALA A 340 2.12 -17.18 -5.73
N LEU A 341 2.68 -15.96 -5.75
CA LEU A 341 2.02 -14.78 -5.18
C LEU A 341 0.72 -14.45 -5.92
N TYR A 342 0.72 -14.50 -7.26
CA TYR A 342 -0.49 -14.31 -8.05
C TYR A 342 -1.54 -15.39 -7.76
N ASP A 343 -1.15 -16.66 -7.71
CA ASP A 343 -2.09 -17.77 -7.48
C ASP A 343 -2.75 -17.67 -6.09
N ALA A 344 -2.04 -17.11 -5.10
CA ALA A 344 -2.54 -16.91 -3.73
C ALA A 344 -3.36 -15.61 -3.59
N ASP A 345 -2.93 -14.54 -4.26
CA ASP A 345 -3.49 -13.20 -4.21
C ASP A 345 -3.51 -12.61 -5.64
N PRO A 346 -4.58 -12.86 -6.42
CA PRO A 346 -4.60 -12.70 -7.88
C PRO A 346 -4.75 -11.24 -8.32
N ARG A 347 -3.80 -10.40 -7.88
CA ARG A 347 -3.64 -9.00 -8.27
C ARG A 347 -2.97 -8.89 -9.64
N ILE A 348 -2.93 -7.70 -10.22
CA ILE A 348 -2.29 -7.46 -11.51
C ILE A 348 -0.76 -7.66 -11.32
N PRO A 349 -0.12 -8.67 -11.92
CA PRO A 349 1.29 -8.96 -11.60
C PRO A 349 2.24 -7.82 -11.96
N ALA A 350 3.26 -7.59 -11.13
CA ALA A 350 4.33 -6.64 -11.44
C ALA A 350 5.40 -7.23 -12.37
N LEU A 351 5.64 -8.54 -12.30
CA LEU A 351 6.56 -9.23 -13.19
C LEU A 351 5.91 -9.43 -14.57
N THR A 352 6.56 -8.92 -15.62
CA THR A 352 6.01 -8.86 -16.99
C THR A 352 5.60 -10.25 -17.50
N SER A 353 6.42 -11.28 -17.24
CA SER A 353 6.13 -12.65 -17.69
C SER A 353 4.87 -13.25 -17.07
N VAL A 354 4.57 -12.91 -15.82
CA VAL A 354 3.34 -13.35 -15.12
C VAL A 354 2.16 -12.50 -15.59
N ALA A 355 2.34 -11.19 -15.79
CA ALA A 355 1.30 -10.32 -16.34
C ALA A 355 0.87 -10.78 -17.75
N GLU A 356 1.81 -11.17 -18.61
CA GLU A 356 1.54 -11.73 -19.93
C GLU A 356 0.80 -13.08 -19.87
N SER A 357 1.04 -13.90 -18.83
CA SER A 357 0.42 -15.23 -18.71
C SER A 357 -1.07 -15.16 -18.34
N VAL A 358 -1.50 -14.07 -17.70
CA VAL A 358 -2.87 -13.84 -17.22
C VAL A 358 -3.65 -12.84 -18.07
N ALA A 359 -3.06 -12.32 -19.14
CA ALA A 359 -3.62 -11.25 -19.97
C ALA A 359 -4.95 -11.59 -20.67
N ASP A 360 -5.26 -12.87 -20.86
CA ASP A 360 -6.50 -13.34 -21.48
C ASP A 360 -7.66 -13.52 -20.47
N ASP A 361 -7.41 -13.33 -19.16
CA ASP A 361 -8.44 -13.43 -18.12
C ASP A 361 -9.37 -12.20 -18.16
N PRO A 362 -10.69 -12.37 -18.38
CA PRO A 362 -11.64 -11.27 -18.40
C PRO A 362 -11.76 -10.52 -17.06
N ILE A 363 -11.52 -11.19 -15.93
CA ILE A 363 -11.52 -10.55 -14.60
C ILE A 363 -10.32 -9.61 -14.49
N MET A 364 -9.13 -10.09 -14.87
CA MET A 364 -7.92 -9.25 -14.92
C MET A 364 -8.08 -8.08 -15.89
N ALA A 365 -8.66 -8.32 -17.07
CA ALA A 365 -8.96 -7.26 -18.02
C ALA A 365 -9.92 -6.21 -17.45
N GLY A 366 -10.88 -6.62 -16.62
CA GLY A 366 -11.79 -5.73 -15.89
C GLY A 366 -11.07 -4.82 -14.90
N PHE A 367 -10.21 -5.40 -14.04
CA PHE A 367 -9.40 -4.60 -13.10
C PHE A 367 -8.42 -3.67 -13.82
N LEU A 368 -7.77 -4.14 -14.89
CA LEU A 368 -6.88 -3.32 -15.70
C LEU A 368 -7.63 -2.15 -16.35
N SER A 369 -8.85 -2.37 -16.84
CA SER A 369 -9.72 -1.32 -17.37
C SER A 369 -10.08 -0.27 -16.30
N SER A 370 -10.37 -0.71 -15.07
CA SER A 370 -10.59 0.20 -13.93
C SER A 370 -9.32 1.00 -13.60
N ALA A 371 -8.17 0.33 -13.52
CA ALA A 371 -6.87 0.93 -13.22
C ALA A 371 -6.42 1.95 -14.29
N GLN A 372 -6.77 1.76 -15.56
CA GLN A 372 -6.46 2.70 -16.65
C GLN A 372 -7.09 4.09 -16.46
N ASN A 373 -8.22 4.16 -15.75
CA ASN A 373 -8.84 5.43 -15.36
C ASN A 373 -8.29 5.97 -14.03
N GLY A 374 -7.56 5.14 -13.29
CA GLY A 374 -7.14 5.44 -11.94
C GLY A 374 -5.98 6.43 -11.85
N VAL A 375 -5.75 6.90 -10.64
CA VAL A 375 -4.63 7.78 -10.29
C VAL A 375 -3.72 7.05 -9.29
N PRO A 376 -2.38 7.16 -9.42
CA PRO A 376 -1.46 6.58 -8.43
C PRO A 376 -1.77 7.11 -7.04
N MET A 377 -1.74 6.26 -6.00
CA MET A 377 -1.86 6.80 -4.64
C MET A 377 -0.73 7.79 -4.34
N PRO A 378 -1.01 8.92 -3.66
CA PRO A 378 0.05 9.79 -3.19
C PRO A 378 1.01 9.04 -2.26
N ASN A 379 2.31 9.07 -2.58
CA ASN A 379 3.36 8.46 -1.75
C ASN A 379 4.17 9.51 -0.98
N ILE A 380 3.65 10.73 -0.86
CA ILE A 380 4.21 11.79 -0.03
C ILE A 380 3.87 11.55 1.46
N PRO A 381 4.76 11.91 2.42
CA PRO A 381 4.53 11.66 3.85
C PRO A 381 3.18 12.17 4.38
N GLU A 382 2.68 13.28 3.83
CA GLU A 382 1.42 13.92 4.18
C GLU A 382 0.18 13.04 4.01
N MET A 383 0.25 12.00 3.16
CA MET A 383 -0.87 11.11 2.89
C MET A 383 -1.35 10.36 4.15
N GLY A 384 -0.45 10.10 5.11
CA GLY A 384 -0.82 9.48 6.38
C GLY A 384 -1.89 10.27 7.14
N ALA A 385 -1.70 11.60 7.25
CA ALA A 385 -2.66 12.47 7.94
C ALA A 385 -4.02 12.53 7.23
N VAL A 386 -4.04 12.39 5.90
CA VAL A 386 -5.30 12.40 5.14
C VAL A 386 -6.21 11.27 5.62
N TRP A 387 -5.70 10.04 5.72
CA TRP A 387 -6.49 8.88 6.14
C TRP A 387 -7.13 9.08 7.53
N ASP A 388 -6.37 9.63 8.48
CA ASP A 388 -6.80 9.86 9.87
C ASP A 388 -8.02 10.79 9.98
N PHE A 389 -8.16 11.76 9.08
CA PHE A 389 -9.28 12.70 9.07
C PHE A 389 -10.39 12.30 8.08
N TRP A 390 -10.02 11.67 6.96
CA TRP A 390 -10.93 11.41 5.85
C TRP A 390 -11.86 10.22 6.10
N ASN A 391 -11.34 9.15 6.70
CA ASN A 391 -12.14 7.96 7.01
C ASN A 391 -13.24 8.24 8.04
N PRO A 392 -12.97 8.89 9.20
CA PRO A 392 -14.04 9.19 10.17
C PRO A 392 -15.14 10.10 9.63
N VAL A 393 -14.80 11.02 8.73
CA VAL A 393 -15.76 11.96 8.13
C VAL A 393 -16.68 11.25 7.14
N GLN A 394 -16.24 10.19 6.47
CA GLN A 394 -17.12 9.31 5.70
C GLN A 394 -18.29 8.83 6.56
N ILE A 395 -17.97 8.30 7.75
CA ILE A 395 -18.93 7.73 8.67
C ILE A 395 -19.83 8.81 9.27
N ALA A 396 -19.27 9.97 9.62
CA ALA A 396 -20.04 11.12 10.09
C ALA A 396 -21.13 11.52 9.08
N LEU A 397 -20.78 11.61 7.80
CA LEU A 397 -21.72 11.94 6.71
C LEU A 397 -22.78 10.85 6.54
N ILE A 398 -22.38 9.57 6.50
CA ILE A 398 -23.30 8.43 6.40
C ILE A 398 -24.30 8.42 7.59
N ASN A 399 -23.84 8.81 8.78
CA ASN A 399 -24.65 8.92 9.99
C ASN A 399 -25.47 10.22 10.11
N GLY A 400 -25.43 11.06 9.08
CA GLY A 400 -26.30 12.23 8.93
C GLY A 400 -25.76 13.51 9.56
N GLU A 401 -24.45 13.63 9.76
CA GLU A 401 -23.83 14.92 10.08
C GLU A 401 -23.83 15.87 8.88
N ASP A 402 -23.93 17.18 9.15
CA ASP A 402 -24.14 18.21 8.12
C ASP A 402 -22.91 18.36 7.20
N PRO A 403 -23.04 18.06 5.88
CA PRO A 403 -21.93 18.16 4.93
C PRO A 403 -21.29 19.55 4.87
N GLU A 404 -22.09 20.62 5.01
CA GLU A 404 -21.62 22.02 4.98
C GLU A 404 -20.75 22.38 6.20
N SER A 405 -20.74 21.53 7.23
CA SER A 405 -19.94 21.71 8.43
C SER A 405 -18.74 20.75 8.46
N VAL A 406 -18.98 19.45 8.32
CA VAL A 406 -17.94 18.44 8.62
C VAL A 406 -16.88 18.35 7.52
N TRP A 407 -17.25 18.52 6.25
CA TRP A 407 -16.30 18.43 5.15
C TRP A 407 -15.29 19.58 5.13
N PRO A 408 -15.70 20.86 5.27
CA PRO A 408 -14.73 21.96 5.39
C PRO A 408 -13.85 21.87 6.65
N GLU A 409 -14.37 21.36 7.77
CA GLU A 409 -13.59 21.16 9.00
C GLU A 409 -12.53 20.06 8.85
N MET A 410 -12.88 18.98 8.15
CA MET A 410 -11.94 17.92 7.76
C MET A 410 -10.79 18.48 6.92
N VAL A 411 -11.12 19.21 5.85
CA VAL A 411 -10.12 19.81 4.95
C VAL A 411 -9.17 20.73 5.73
N ALA A 412 -9.70 21.61 6.59
CA ALA A 412 -8.88 22.49 7.41
C ALA A 412 -7.99 21.73 8.42
N SER A 413 -8.44 20.56 8.90
CA SER A 413 -7.68 19.71 9.82
C SER A 413 -6.51 19.04 9.10
N ILE A 414 -6.74 18.53 7.88
CA ILE A 414 -5.70 17.98 7.01
C ILE A 414 -4.67 19.05 6.67
N GLU A 415 -5.11 20.23 6.19
CA GLU A 415 -4.21 21.35 5.89
C GLU A 415 -3.36 21.77 7.09
N SER A 416 -3.94 21.73 8.30
CA SER A 416 -3.21 22.04 9.53
C SER A 416 -2.18 20.98 9.88
N ALA A 417 -2.53 19.69 9.76
CA ALA A 417 -1.63 18.58 10.07
C ALA A 417 -0.43 18.52 9.11
N ILE A 418 -0.64 18.86 7.84
CA ILE A 418 0.42 18.93 6.81
C ILE A 418 1.40 20.10 7.06
N ALA A 419 0.95 21.16 7.73
CA ALA A 419 1.76 22.35 7.97
C ALA A 419 2.66 22.27 9.22
N GLU A 420 2.49 21.26 10.08
CA GLU A 420 3.29 21.03 11.29
C GLU A 420 4.58 20.26 11.00
#